data_AF-A0A9D4SAW1-F1
#
_entry.id   AF-A0A9D4SAW1-F1
#
_cell.length_a   1.000
_cell.length_b   1.000
_cell.length_c   1.000
_cell.angle_alpha   90.00
_cell.angle_beta   90.00
_cell.angle_gamma   90.00
#
_symmetry.space_group_name_H-M   'P 1'
#
loop_
_entity.id
_entity.type
_entity.pdbx_description
1 polymer ?
#
loop_
_entity_poly.entity_id
_entity_poly.type
_entity_poly.pdbx_seq_one_letter_code
_entity_poly.pdbx_strand_id
1 'polypeptide(L)'
;MFYQHGKPKTSSKTILWNNKDITSNNKTFFYKDWFERSIKYVDQLYDYRIKDFYSFDNICYIYGIASNNFLKYYTLIKSIPIHIKSEINTNNTPCTQTTFVENIHGRKNKTNKIFYTLQIKNPTENSKIQSKWQVFFGKNELNWKHIFTIPYKATIESTLRNFQYK
;
A
#
# COMPACT_ATOMS: atom_id res chain seq x y z
N MET A 1 38.21 7.80 13.87
CA MET A 1 37.31 6.68 13.49
C MET A 1 35.94 7.26 13.21
N PHE A 2 35.57 7.41 11.94
CA PHE A 2 34.29 7.99 11.55
C PHE A 2 33.25 6.87 11.44
N TYR A 3 32.25 6.91 12.32
CA TYR A 3 31.06 6.06 12.21
C TYR A 3 30.26 6.48 10.97
N GLN A 4 30.32 5.68 9.91
CA GLN A 4 29.37 5.81 8.81
C GLN A 4 28.01 5.30 9.30
N HIS A 5 27.05 6.20 9.43
CA HIS A 5 25.65 5.82 9.51
C HIS A 5 25.26 5.06 8.25
N GLY A 6 25.16 3.73 8.36
CA GLY A 6 24.56 2.89 7.35
C GLY A 6 23.15 3.39 7.09
N LYS A 7 22.93 3.96 5.90
CA LYS A 7 21.59 4.28 5.41
C LYS A 7 20.72 3.02 5.54
N PRO A 8 19.47 3.09 5.99
CA PRO A 8 18.58 1.94 5.93
C PRO A 8 18.50 1.52 4.46
N LYS A 9 18.99 0.31 4.18
CA LYS A 9 18.93 -0.33 2.86
C LYS A 9 17.45 -0.58 2.55
N THR A 10 16.78 0.43 2.01
CA THR A 10 15.44 0.32 1.45
C THR A 10 15.53 -0.74 0.37
N SER A 11 14.91 -1.90 0.60
CA SER A 11 14.73 -2.93 -0.42
C SER A 11 13.93 -2.30 -1.56
N SER A 12 14.63 -1.80 -2.57
CA SER A 12 14.03 -1.17 -3.74
C SER A 12 13.29 -2.24 -4.52
N LYS A 13 12.00 -2.41 -4.25
CA LYS A 13 11.15 -3.28 -5.06
C LYS A 13 10.99 -2.62 -6.42
N THR A 14 11.56 -3.24 -7.45
CA THR A 14 11.48 -2.72 -8.82
C THR A 14 10.03 -2.75 -9.29
N ILE A 15 9.48 -1.57 -9.59
CA ILE A 15 8.14 -1.43 -10.16
C ILE A 15 8.16 -2.03 -11.57
N LEU A 16 7.16 -2.86 -11.86
CA LEU A 16 7.07 -3.58 -13.12
C LEU A 16 6.48 -2.73 -14.25
N TRP A 17 5.51 -1.88 -13.91
CA TRP A 17 4.74 -1.09 -14.86
C TRP A 17 5.36 0.25 -15.19
N ASN A 18 5.25 0.67 -16.45
CA ASN A 18 5.77 1.96 -16.94
C ASN A 18 7.24 2.21 -16.57
N ASN A 19 8.02 1.13 -16.45
CA ASN A 19 9.42 1.18 -16.11
C ASN A 19 10.26 1.25 -17.40
N LYS A 20 11.11 2.28 -17.52
CA LYS A 20 11.97 2.49 -18.69
C LYS A 20 13.01 1.38 -18.87
N ASP A 21 13.37 0.71 -17.77
CA ASP A 21 14.32 -0.41 -17.80
C ASP A 21 13.65 -1.70 -18.29
N ILE A 22 12.32 -1.81 -18.14
CA ILE A 22 11.53 -2.99 -18.54
C ILE A 22 10.71 -2.62 -19.77
N THR A 23 11.32 -2.78 -20.95
CA THR A 23 10.69 -2.43 -22.23
C THR A 23 10.75 -3.57 -23.24
N SER A 24 9.83 -3.54 -24.19
CA SER A 24 9.89 -4.34 -25.42
C SER A 24 9.64 -3.43 -26.59
N ASN A 25 10.54 -3.44 -27.59
CA ASN A 25 10.48 -2.57 -28.76
C ASN A 25 10.28 -1.08 -28.39
N ASN A 26 11.06 -0.58 -27.43
CA ASN A 26 10.99 0.80 -26.89
C ASN A 26 9.64 1.21 -26.27
N LYS A 27 8.75 0.25 -25.98
CA LYS A 27 7.50 0.49 -25.26
C LYS A 27 7.56 -0.13 -23.86
N THR A 28 7.05 0.60 -22.88
CA THR A 28 6.89 0.12 -21.52
C THR A 28 5.65 -0.76 -21.40
N PHE A 29 5.63 -1.66 -20.42
CA PHE A 29 4.47 -2.50 -20.16
C PHE A 29 3.48 -1.83 -19.21
N PHE A 30 2.20 -1.97 -19.52
CA PHE A 30 1.11 -1.71 -18.58
C PHE A 30 -0.08 -2.62 -18.88
N TYR A 31 -0.29 -3.63 -18.02
CA TYR A 31 -1.45 -4.52 -18.10
C TYR A 31 -2.42 -4.20 -16.96
N LYS A 32 -3.49 -3.46 -17.28
CA LYS A 32 -4.47 -3.00 -16.29
C LYS A 32 -5.06 -4.14 -15.44
N ASP A 33 -5.51 -5.23 -16.09
CA ASP A 33 -6.06 -6.41 -15.42
C ASP A 33 -5.06 -7.03 -14.42
N TRP A 34 -3.76 -7.03 -14.74
CA TRP A 34 -2.73 -7.58 -13.85
C TRP A 34 -2.43 -6.63 -12.68
N PHE A 35 -2.45 -5.31 -12.94
CA PHE A 35 -2.30 -4.30 -11.91
C PHE A 35 -3.45 -4.33 -10.88
N GLU A 36 -4.68 -4.50 -11.35
CA GLU A 36 -5.88 -4.64 -10.51
C GLU A 36 -5.83 -5.93 -9.66
N ARG A 37 -5.19 -6.98 -10.17
CA ARG A 37 -4.88 -8.23 -9.45
C ARG A 37 -3.67 -8.13 -8.51
N SER A 38 -3.22 -6.91 -8.20
CA SER A 38 -2.13 -6.62 -7.25
C SER A 38 -0.73 -7.07 -7.68
N ILE A 39 -0.50 -7.36 -8.95
CA ILE A 39 0.85 -7.54 -9.52
C ILE A 39 1.42 -6.16 -9.84
N LYS A 40 2.42 -5.71 -9.09
CA LYS A 40 3.00 -4.35 -9.18
C LYS A 40 4.52 -4.35 -9.25
N TYR A 41 5.16 -5.34 -8.62
CA TYR A 41 6.61 -5.43 -8.47
C TYR A 41 7.14 -6.70 -9.12
N VAL A 42 8.39 -6.66 -9.57
CA VAL A 42 9.06 -7.82 -10.17
C VAL A 42 9.18 -8.98 -9.17
N ASP A 43 9.45 -8.68 -7.91
CA ASP A 43 9.52 -9.64 -6.79
C ASP A 43 8.29 -10.55 -6.67
N GLN A 44 7.12 -10.05 -7.05
CA GLN A 44 5.86 -10.79 -6.95
C GLN A 44 5.73 -11.89 -8.02
N LEU A 45 6.56 -11.83 -9.06
CA LEU A 45 6.66 -12.84 -10.11
C LEU A 45 7.80 -13.83 -9.85
N TYR A 46 8.60 -13.61 -8.80
CA TYR A 46 9.81 -14.37 -8.51
C TYR A 46 9.60 -15.35 -7.35
N ASP A 47 10.03 -16.59 -7.51
CA ASP A 47 10.08 -17.60 -6.46
C ASP A 47 11.50 -17.69 -5.87
N TYR A 48 11.66 -17.11 -4.69
CA TYR A 48 12.93 -17.08 -3.96
C TYR A 48 13.43 -18.46 -3.52
N ARG A 49 12.56 -19.48 -3.45
CA ARG A 49 12.95 -20.84 -3.03
C ARG A 49 13.74 -21.55 -4.13
N ILE A 50 13.26 -21.43 -5.36
CA ILE A 50 13.89 -22.00 -6.55
C ILE A 50 14.84 -21.02 -7.25
N LYS A 51 14.88 -19.76 -6.81
CA LYS A 51 15.66 -18.66 -7.43
C LYS A 51 15.35 -18.51 -8.92
N ASP A 52 14.07 -18.55 -9.25
CA ASP A 52 13.59 -18.35 -10.61
C ASP A 52 12.17 -17.75 -10.61
N PHE A 53 11.72 -17.24 -11.74
CA PHE A 53 10.36 -16.77 -11.92
C PHE A 53 9.35 -17.92 -11.84
N TYR A 54 8.16 -17.63 -11.34
CA TYR A 54 7.07 -18.61 -11.34
C TYR A 54 6.77 -19.11 -12.76
N SER A 55 6.33 -20.35 -12.91
CA SER A 55 5.75 -20.79 -14.18
C SER A 55 4.46 -20.00 -14.47
N PHE A 56 4.05 -19.96 -15.75
CA PHE A 56 2.79 -19.30 -16.10
C PHE A 56 1.59 -19.93 -15.38
N ASP A 57 1.58 -21.26 -15.20
CA ASP A 57 0.54 -21.98 -14.47
C ASP A 57 0.46 -21.54 -13.00
N ASN A 58 1.62 -21.36 -12.35
CA ASN A 58 1.69 -20.84 -10.98
C ASN A 58 1.15 -19.41 -10.90
N ILE A 59 1.48 -18.55 -11.87
CA ILE A 59 0.94 -17.19 -11.93
C ILE A 59 -0.59 -17.19 -12.14
N CYS A 60 -1.10 -18.08 -12.98
CA CYS A 60 -2.54 -18.26 -13.17
C CYS A 60 -3.22 -18.70 -11.87
N TYR A 61 -2.62 -19.64 -11.15
CA TYR A 61 -3.13 -20.13 -9.87
C TYR A 61 -3.12 -19.06 -8.77
N ILE A 62 -2.01 -18.32 -8.62
CA ILE A 62 -1.83 -17.34 -7.54
C ILE A 62 -2.71 -16.09 -7.75
N TYR A 63 -2.81 -15.60 -8.99
CA TYR A 63 -3.46 -14.30 -9.29
C TYR A 63 -4.78 -14.42 -10.08
N GLY A 64 -5.21 -15.64 -10.41
CA GLY A 64 -6.43 -15.89 -11.17
C GLY A 64 -6.39 -15.33 -12.60
N ILE A 65 -5.22 -15.29 -13.23
CA ILE A 65 -5.04 -14.77 -14.59
C ILE A 65 -5.58 -15.78 -15.61
N ALA A 66 -6.22 -15.27 -16.67
CA ALA A 66 -6.70 -16.11 -17.77
C ALA A 66 -5.55 -16.78 -18.55
N SER A 67 -5.69 -18.07 -18.85
CA SER A 67 -4.67 -18.92 -19.51
C SER A 67 -4.26 -18.42 -20.92
N ASN A 68 -5.11 -17.62 -21.58
CA ASN A 68 -4.81 -16.93 -22.83
C ASN A 68 -3.57 -16.02 -22.72
N ASN A 69 -3.28 -15.46 -21.54
CA ASN A 69 -2.25 -14.43 -21.37
C ASN A 69 -0.81 -14.97 -21.30
N PHE A 70 -0.55 -16.23 -21.66
CA PHE A 70 0.79 -16.82 -21.58
C PHE A 70 1.82 -16.02 -22.38
N LEU A 71 1.46 -15.55 -23.59
CA LEU A 71 2.38 -14.79 -24.43
C LEU A 71 2.75 -13.45 -23.78
N LYS A 72 1.79 -12.79 -23.12
CA LYS A 72 2.03 -11.54 -22.37
C LYS A 72 2.99 -11.79 -21.21
N TYR A 73 2.84 -12.92 -20.52
CA TYR A 73 3.71 -13.32 -19.43
C TYR A 73 5.15 -13.53 -19.89
N TYR A 74 5.37 -14.40 -20.88
CA TYR A 74 6.73 -14.71 -21.34
C TYR A 74 7.42 -13.49 -21.96
N THR A 75 6.68 -12.65 -22.67
CA THR A 75 7.20 -11.38 -23.19
C THR A 75 7.66 -10.47 -22.06
N LEU A 76 6.86 -10.34 -21.00
CA LEU A 76 7.17 -9.53 -19.83
C LEU A 76 8.43 -10.05 -19.11
N ILE A 77 8.51 -11.36 -18.82
CA ILE A 77 9.66 -11.96 -18.14
C ILE A 77 10.96 -11.83 -18.95
N LYS A 78 10.85 -11.98 -20.28
CA LYS A 78 11.99 -11.82 -21.20
C LYS A 78 12.49 -10.38 -21.23
N SER A 79 11.59 -9.41 -21.11
CA SER A 79 11.93 -7.99 -21.08
C SER A 79 12.54 -7.49 -19.78
N ILE A 80 12.55 -8.29 -18.70
CA ILE A 80 13.21 -7.90 -17.46
C ILE A 80 14.74 -7.98 -17.63
N PRO A 81 15.47 -6.88 -17.45
CA PRO A 81 16.93 -6.86 -17.55
C PRO A 81 17.64 -7.77 -16.55
N ILE A 82 18.84 -8.21 -16.92
CA ILE A 82 19.69 -9.08 -16.10
C ILE A 82 20.07 -8.41 -14.76
N HIS A 83 20.33 -7.09 -14.75
CA HIS A 83 20.72 -6.39 -13.52
C HIS A 83 19.60 -6.44 -12.46
N ILE A 84 18.34 -6.27 -12.85
CA ILE A 84 17.18 -6.44 -11.94
C ILE A 84 17.11 -7.88 -11.41
N LYS A 85 17.31 -8.88 -12.28
CA LYS A 85 17.34 -10.31 -11.85
C LYS A 85 18.45 -10.58 -10.85
N SER A 86 19.62 -9.96 -11.03
CA SER A 86 20.76 -10.09 -10.13
C SER A 86 20.54 -9.41 -8.77
N GLU A 87 19.84 -8.27 -8.75
CA GLU A 87 19.48 -7.58 -7.51
C GLU A 87 18.48 -8.37 -6.68
N ILE A 88 17.50 -9.00 -7.33
CA ILE A 88 16.52 -9.88 -6.65
C ILE A 88 17.23 -11.08 -6.02
N ASN A 89 18.21 -11.67 -6.70
CA ASN A 89 19.01 -12.79 -6.22
C ASN A 89 20.00 -12.45 -5.10
N THR A 90 20.45 -11.19 -5.00
CA THR A 90 21.43 -10.76 -4.00
C THR A 90 20.77 -10.23 -2.73
N ASN A 91 19.56 -9.68 -2.84
CA ASN A 91 18.78 -9.18 -1.72
C ASN A 91 18.00 -10.28 -0.97
N ASN A 92 18.59 -11.47 -0.80
CA ASN A 92 18.03 -12.68 -0.13
C ASN A 92 17.59 -12.49 1.34
N THR A 93 17.48 -11.27 1.85
CA THR A 93 16.64 -11.05 3.02
C THR A 93 15.20 -11.07 2.54
N PRO A 94 14.36 -12.02 2.99
CA PRO A 94 12.94 -11.96 2.69
C PRO A 94 12.46 -10.60 3.17
N CYS A 95 12.20 -9.70 2.23
CA CYS A 95 11.36 -8.56 2.49
C CYS A 95 9.98 -9.16 2.64
N THR A 96 9.68 -9.67 3.85
CA THR A 96 8.33 -9.81 4.33
C THR A 96 7.65 -8.55 3.88
N GLN A 97 6.67 -8.67 2.98
CA GLN A 97 5.73 -7.60 2.78
C GLN A 97 5.21 -7.38 4.18
N THR A 98 5.71 -6.35 4.88
CA THR A 98 5.39 -6.21 6.29
C THR A 98 3.91 -5.96 6.31
N THR A 99 3.16 -7.01 6.60
CA THR A 99 1.74 -6.92 6.80
C THR A 99 1.55 -5.86 7.86
N PHE A 100 0.42 -5.19 7.82
CA PHE A 100 0.09 -4.19 8.84
C PHE A 100 0.37 -4.71 10.26
N VAL A 101 0.15 -6.01 10.48
CA VAL A 101 0.43 -6.76 11.71
C VAL A 101 1.93 -6.87 12.02
N GLU A 102 2.79 -7.17 11.06
CA GLU A 102 4.25 -7.24 11.27
C GLU A 102 4.88 -5.87 11.55
N ASN A 103 4.36 -4.80 10.91
CA ASN A 103 4.76 -3.42 11.22
C ASN A 103 4.40 -3.01 12.65
N ILE A 104 3.31 -3.55 13.20
CA ILE A 104 2.91 -3.37 14.61
C ILE A 104 3.83 -4.19 15.52
N HIS A 105 4.07 -5.46 15.21
CA HIS A 105 4.86 -6.36 16.05
C HIS A 105 6.33 -5.91 16.17
N GLY A 106 6.92 -5.37 15.09
CA GLY A 106 8.28 -4.82 15.08
C GLY A 106 8.43 -3.47 15.77
N ARG A 107 7.33 -2.73 15.98
CA ARG A 107 7.30 -1.41 16.65
C ARG A 107 6.53 -1.46 17.95
N LYS A 108 6.89 -2.40 18.85
CA LYS A 108 6.26 -2.59 20.18
C LYS A 108 5.99 -1.28 20.95
N ASN A 109 6.75 -0.22 20.70
CA ASN A 109 6.67 1.05 21.43
C ASN A 109 5.86 2.16 20.71
N LYS A 110 5.35 1.93 19.49
CA LYS A 110 4.61 2.95 18.69
C LYS A 110 3.28 2.45 18.12
N THR A 111 2.86 1.25 18.51
CA THR A 111 1.62 0.60 18.09
C THR A 111 0.39 1.51 18.23
N ASN A 112 0.21 2.17 19.37
CA ASN A 112 -0.91 3.10 19.60
C ASN A 112 -0.94 4.27 18.62
N LYS A 113 0.23 4.83 18.28
CA LYS A 113 0.32 5.94 17.33
C LYS A 113 -0.08 5.49 15.93
N ILE A 114 0.30 4.26 15.54
CA ILE A 114 -0.04 3.67 14.25
C ILE A 114 -1.56 3.48 14.15
N PHE A 115 -2.17 2.86 15.16
CA PHE A 115 -3.63 2.67 15.21
C PHE A 115 -4.39 4.00 15.18
N TYR A 116 -3.97 4.99 15.98
CA TYR A 116 -4.56 6.32 15.98
C TYR A 116 -4.50 7.00 14.61
N THR A 117 -3.34 6.94 13.93
CA THR A 117 -3.21 7.53 12.59
C THR A 117 -4.10 6.86 11.54
N LEU A 118 -4.36 5.55 11.67
CA LEU A 118 -5.28 4.85 10.78
C LEU A 118 -6.74 5.19 11.05
N GLN A 119 -7.10 5.31 12.33
CA GLN A 119 -8.44 5.71 12.73
C GLN A 119 -8.78 7.13 12.26
N ILE A 120 -7.81 8.06 12.25
CA ILE A 120 -8.01 9.40 11.67
C ILE A 120 -8.17 9.35 10.14
N LYS A 121 -7.41 8.48 9.45
CA LYS A 121 -7.45 8.37 7.99
C LYS A 121 -8.71 7.70 7.46
N ASN A 122 -9.32 6.83 8.26
CA ASN A 122 -10.58 6.16 7.96
C ASN A 122 -11.67 6.73 8.88
N PRO A 123 -12.21 7.94 8.59
CA PRO A 123 -13.33 8.46 9.36
C PRO A 123 -14.48 7.45 9.26
N THR A 124 -14.86 6.87 10.39
CA THR A 124 -16.04 6.02 10.49
C THR A 124 -17.30 6.80 10.10
N GLU A 125 -18.30 6.03 9.68
CA GLU A 125 -19.63 6.49 9.28
C GLU A 125 -20.29 7.47 10.26
N ASN A 126 -21.28 8.18 9.72
CA ASN A 126 -21.99 9.27 10.37
C ASN A 126 -22.31 8.99 11.85
N SER A 127 -21.94 9.92 12.74
CA SER A 127 -22.28 9.83 14.16
C SER A 127 -23.80 9.74 14.35
N LYS A 128 -24.26 9.04 15.41
CA LYS A 128 -25.68 9.01 15.81
C LYS A 128 -26.28 10.41 15.95
N ILE A 129 -25.47 11.38 16.38
CA ILE A 129 -25.85 12.79 16.51
C ILE A 129 -26.07 13.42 15.14
N GLN A 130 -25.16 13.17 14.19
CA GLN A 130 -25.32 13.65 12.80
C GLN A 130 -26.61 13.09 12.20
N SER A 131 -26.85 11.78 12.37
CA SER A 131 -28.08 11.14 11.89
C SER A 131 -29.35 11.74 12.52
N LYS A 132 -29.34 12.01 13.83
CA LYS A 132 -30.49 12.64 14.52
C LYS A 132 -30.81 14.02 13.96
N TRP A 133 -29.80 14.87 13.81
CA TRP A 133 -30.00 16.26 13.36
C TRP A 133 -30.19 16.39 11.85
N GLN A 134 -29.65 15.47 11.07
CA GLN A 134 -29.83 15.41 9.61
C GLN A 134 -31.26 14.99 9.20
N VAL A 135 -32.06 14.48 10.14
CA VAL A 135 -33.51 14.30 9.94
C VAL A 135 -34.25 15.65 10.04
N PHE A 136 -33.78 16.58 10.88
CA PHE A 136 -34.40 17.89 11.09
C PHE A 136 -33.91 18.95 10.10
N PHE A 137 -32.65 18.87 9.71
CA PHE A 137 -32.01 19.79 8.76
C PHE A 137 -31.65 19.02 7.49
N GLY A 138 -32.02 19.54 6.32
CA GLY A 138 -31.78 18.86 5.05
C GLY A 138 -30.30 18.55 4.81
N LYS A 139 -30.00 17.52 3.99
CA LYS A 139 -28.63 17.01 3.74
C LYS A 139 -27.59 18.09 3.37
N ASN A 140 -28.01 19.23 2.85
CA ASN A 140 -27.13 20.26 2.29
C ASN A 140 -26.94 21.48 3.21
N GLU A 141 -27.65 21.58 4.35
CA GLU A 141 -27.55 22.75 5.24
C GLU A 141 -26.42 22.64 6.28
N LEU A 142 -26.01 21.43 6.64
CA LEU A 142 -25.08 21.21 7.75
C LEU A 142 -23.69 20.77 7.29
N ASN A 143 -22.72 21.69 7.42
CA ASN A 143 -21.31 21.36 7.30
C ASN A 143 -20.77 20.79 8.62
N TRP A 144 -20.95 19.49 8.81
CA TRP A 144 -20.51 18.77 10.00
C TRP A 144 -19.04 18.98 10.34
N LYS A 145 -18.16 18.98 9.33
CA LYS A 145 -16.73 19.22 9.53
C LYS A 145 -16.47 20.60 10.14
N HIS A 146 -17.19 21.61 9.68
CA HIS A 146 -17.09 22.95 10.25
C HIS A 146 -17.62 22.98 11.69
N ILE A 147 -18.83 22.45 11.92
CA ILE A 147 -19.48 22.43 13.24
C ILE A 147 -18.59 21.78 14.30
N PHE A 148 -18.03 20.61 14.02
CA PHE A 148 -17.14 19.91 14.96
C PHE A 148 -15.80 20.62 15.18
N THR A 149 -15.40 21.56 14.31
CA THR A 149 -14.16 22.35 14.51
C THR A 149 -14.37 23.63 15.30
N ILE A 150 -15.61 24.13 15.43
CA ILE A 150 -15.90 25.38 16.15
C ILE A 150 -15.42 25.32 17.61
N PRO A 151 -15.70 24.26 18.41
CA PRO A 151 -15.24 24.19 19.80
C PRO A 151 -13.71 24.20 19.91
N TYR A 152 -13.01 23.54 18.99
CA TYR A 152 -11.54 23.53 18.96
C TYR A 152 -10.94 24.91 18.66
N LYS A 153 -11.70 25.79 17.99
CA LYS A 153 -11.29 27.19 17.75
C LYS A 153 -11.72 28.13 18.86
N ALA A 154 -12.89 27.90 19.45
CA ALA A 154 -13.49 28.79 20.44
C ALA A 154 -12.93 28.59 21.84
N THR A 155 -12.45 27.39 22.19
CA THR A 155 -12.05 27.06 23.57
C THR A 155 -10.68 26.38 23.61
N ILE A 156 -9.82 26.87 24.52
CA ILE A 156 -8.49 26.28 24.79
C ILE A 156 -8.62 25.07 25.72
N GLU A 157 -9.63 25.09 26.59
CA GLU A 157 -9.85 24.12 27.66
C GLU A 157 -10.38 22.78 27.10
N SER A 158 -9.70 21.69 27.43
CA SER A 158 -9.95 20.35 26.85
C SER A 158 -11.21 19.68 27.38
N THR A 159 -11.58 19.97 28.63
CA THR A 159 -12.77 19.44 29.31
C THR A 159 -14.05 19.91 28.63
N LEU A 160 -14.16 21.19 28.29
CA LEU A 160 -15.28 21.78 27.55
C LEU A 160 -15.35 21.27 26.11
N ARG A 161 -14.21 21.02 25.44
CA ARG A 161 -14.20 20.38 24.12
C ARG A 161 -14.75 18.96 24.15
N ASN A 162 -14.40 18.20 25.19
CA ASN A 162 -14.84 16.80 25.33
C ASN A 162 -16.31 16.67 25.74
N PHE A 163 -16.92 17.71 26.32
CA PHE A 163 -18.33 17.69 26.73
C PHE A 163 -19.28 17.47 25.55
N GLN A 164 -18.96 17.95 24.35
CA GLN A 164 -19.82 17.80 23.17
C GLN A 164 -19.86 16.38 22.58
N TYR A 165 -18.92 15.53 22.98
CA TYR A 165 -18.77 14.16 22.45
C TYR A 165 -19.21 13.08 23.44
N LYS A 166 -19.62 13.48 24.66
CA LYS A 166 -20.23 12.62 25.68
C LYS A 166 -21.75 12.69 25.61
#